data_AF-A0A413T1K7-F1
#
_entry.id   AF-A0A413T1K7-F1
#
_cell.length_a   1.000
_cell.length_b   1.000
_cell.length_c   1.000
_cell.angle_alpha   90.00
_cell.angle_beta   90.00
_cell.angle_gamma   90.00
#
_symmetry.space_group_name_H-M   'P 1'
#
loop_
_entity.id
_entity.type
_entity.pdbx_description
1 polymer ?
#
loop_
_entity_poly.entity_id
_entity_poly.type
_entity_poly.pdbx_seq_one_letter_code
_entity_poly.pdbx_strand_id
1 'polypeptide(L)'
;MKNKIVATFLLTLLVVVGLEAMYFLPKLSLGGKPLRRVDLLSDVRPDKVEPAPLVADSDTLVLPPPVRPAFVDTCKTGLTCIEDYSDSTKRGGLRFFYEALLQRQSLGRPVRIAYFGDSFIEADILTSDLRNMLQKRFGGCGVGYVQVTSRISGYRPTVGHSFSGWNSHFTTDSIGFDRSRQDISNSYSQASAGASVTLKGQRKYTSLLDTCQVSTFYLLAPDSVVLSAEVNGREPVTYALAGDSALQAVSVRGNIGSVRWKVLKSAPNALFYGVTMDPESGIVVDNFSTRGSSGQQLGNIPMKILRDYNRLRPYDLIVLQYGLNVAFEGGVNYSYYKNPMIKVVEHLRKAFPQASILIVGVGDREYRDEDGNLRTMPGVKNLIRYQQALAAETHTAFWNMYEAMGGEGSIVDMVNSKPSMANYDYTHINFRGGKHLAGILFETLMYGMEQYEKRKAYETE
;
A
#
# COMPACT_ATOMS: atom_id res chain seq x y z
N MET A 1 42.71 7.55 -27.06
CA MET A 1 41.94 6.68 -26.15
C MET A 1 41.95 5.26 -26.71
N LYS A 2 42.53 4.28 -26.02
CA LYS A 2 42.55 2.88 -26.50
C LYS A 2 41.12 2.34 -26.47
N ASN A 3 40.63 1.87 -27.62
CA ASN A 3 39.27 1.36 -27.80
C ASN A 3 39.08 0.08 -26.96
N LYS A 4 38.45 0.21 -25.79
CA LYS A 4 38.17 -0.91 -24.86
C LYS A 4 36.94 -1.72 -25.26
N ILE A 5 36.25 -1.36 -26.33
CA ILE A 5 35.01 -2.03 -26.77
C ILE A 5 35.25 -3.51 -27.02
N VAL A 6 36.37 -3.89 -27.64
CA VAL A 6 36.70 -5.30 -27.91
C VAL A 6 36.93 -6.08 -26.60
N ALA A 7 37.64 -5.48 -25.63
CA ALA A 7 37.88 -6.12 -24.35
C ALA A 7 36.59 -6.27 -23.53
N THR A 8 35.72 -5.26 -23.53
CA THR A 8 34.40 -5.32 -22.90
C THR A 8 33.52 -6.37 -23.58
N PHE A 9 33.50 -6.43 -24.91
CA PHE A 9 32.75 -7.44 -25.66
C PHE A 9 33.23 -8.86 -25.34
N LEU A 10 34.55 -9.10 -25.34
CA LEU A 10 35.13 -10.39 -24.99
C LEU A 10 34.82 -10.79 -23.54
N LEU A 11 34.87 -9.84 -22.61
CA LEU A 11 34.50 -10.10 -21.22
C LEU A 11 33.01 -10.47 -21.11
N THR A 12 32.12 -9.73 -21.77
CA THR A 12 30.69 -10.06 -21.81
C THR A 12 30.46 -11.45 -22.41
N LEU A 13 31.13 -11.79 -23.52
CA LEU A 13 31.05 -13.11 -24.14
C LEU A 13 31.51 -14.21 -23.19
N LEU A 14 32.65 -14.02 -22.50
CA LEU A 14 33.16 -14.99 -21.53
C LEU A 14 32.22 -15.18 -20.35
N VAL A 15 31.57 -14.10 -19.87
CA VAL A 15 30.56 -14.18 -18.80
C VAL A 15 29.33 -14.96 -19.28
N VAL A 16 28.83 -14.70 -20.49
CA VAL A 16 27.68 -15.43 -21.05
C VAL A 16 28.01 -16.91 -21.21
N VAL A 17 29.15 -17.25 -21.81
CA VAL A 17 29.60 -18.65 -21.97
C VAL A 17 29.80 -19.32 -20.62
N GLY A 18 30.34 -18.60 -19.63
CA GLY A 18 30.50 -19.12 -18.26
C GLY A 18 29.17 -19.42 -17.57
N LEU A 19 28.19 -18.53 -17.71
CA LEU A 19 26.84 -18.73 -17.18
C LEU A 19 26.09 -19.86 -17.90
N GLU A 20 26.26 -20.00 -19.21
CA GLU A 20 25.75 -21.16 -19.97
C GLU A 20 26.41 -22.47 -19.52
N ALA A 21 27.72 -22.47 -19.28
CA ALA A 21 28.43 -23.66 -18.78
C ALA A 21 27.93 -24.06 -17.39
N MET A 22 27.54 -23.10 -16.54
CA MET A 22 26.96 -23.38 -15.22
C MET A 22 25.63 -24.14 -15.28
N TYR A 23 24.89 -24.07 -16.39
CA TYR A 23 23.68 -24.88 -16.58
C TYR A 23 23.98 -26.38 -16.55
N PHE A 24 25.15 -26.81 -17.02
CA PHE A 24 25.55 -28.21 -17.07
C PHE A 24 26.11 -28.74 -15.73
N LEU A 25 26.24 -27.88 -14.71
CA LEU A 25 26.68 -28.32 -13.40
C LEU A 25 25.58 -29.14 -12.69
N PRO A 26 25.96 -30.18 -11.94
CA PRO A 26 25.03 -30.93 -11.10
C PRO A 26 24.47 -30.05 -9.99
N LYS A 27 23.30 -30.43 -9.43
CA LYS A 27 22.67 -29.71 -8.32
C LYS A 27 23.63 -29.63 -7.13
N LEU A 28 24.05 -28.41 -6.80
CA LEU A 28 24.87 -28.14 -5.62
C LEU A 28 23.95 -27.88 -4.42
N SER A 29 24.33 -28.37 -3.25
CA SER A 29 23.64 -28.03 -1.99
C SER A 29 24.63 -27.42 -1.01
N LEU A 30 24.18 -26.42 -0.26
CA LEU A 30 24.96 -25.79 0.80
C LEU A 30 24.16 -25.89 2.11
N GLY A 31 24.68 -26.63 3.08
CA GLY A 31 24.00 -26.83 4.37
C GLY A 31 22.64 -27.55 4.25
N GLY A 32 22.52 -28.50 3.31
CA GLY A 32 21.28 -29.25 3.06
C GLY A 32 20.21 -28.48 2.29
N LYS A 33 20.48 -27.23 1.87
CA LYS A 33 19.60 -26.46 0.98
C LYS A 33 20.12 -26.50 -0.45
N PRO A 34 19.30 -26.85 -1.46
CA PRO A 34 19.73 -26.82 -2.85
C PRO A 34 20.02 -25.38 -3.28
N LEU A 35 21.11 -25.17 -4.00
CA LEU A 35 21.43 -23.92 -4.68
C LEU A 35 20.66 -23.86 -6.01
N ARG A 36 20.17 -22.68 -6.36
CA ARG A 36 19.43 -22.45 -7.61
C ARG A 36 20.31 -22.73 -8.81
N ARG A 37 19.82 -23.52 -9.77
CA ARG A 37 20.49 -23.78 -11.05
C ARG A 37 20.52 -22.51 -11.90
N VAL A 38 21.64 -22.25 -12.55
CA VAL A 38 21.77 -21.16 -13.52
C VAL A 38 21.21 -21.66 -14.85
N ASP A 39 20.16 -21.02 -15.37
CA ASP A 39 19.57 -21.36 -16.66
C ASP A 39 19.25 -20.08 -17.46
N LEU A 40 20.21 -19.68 -18.29
CA LEU A 40 20.15 -18.45 -19.08
C LEU A 40 19.16 -18.52 -20.25
N LEU A 41 18.80 -19.73 -20.69
CA LEU A 41 17.93 -19.94 -21.87
C LEU A 41 16.47 -20.22 -21.49
N SER A 42 16.17 -20.28 -20.19
CA SER A 42 14.81 -20.53 -19.68
C SER A 42 13.74 -19.62 -20.29
N ASP A 43 14.07 -18.36 -20.59
CA ASP A 43 13.14 -17.38 -21.18
C ASP A 43 12.90 -17.52 -22.70
N VAL A 44 13.68 -18.34 -23.39
CA VAL A 44 13.62 -18.48 -24.86
C VAL A 44 13.15 -19.87 -25.28
N ARG A 45 13.11 -20.82 -24.35
CA ARG A 45 12.61 -22.17 -24.63
C ARG A 45 11.07 -22.14 -24.73
N PRO A 46 10.49 -22.80 -25.75
CA PRO A 46 9.04 -22.95 -25.81
C PRO A 46 8.55 -23.79 -24.64
N ASP A 47 7.46 -23.37 -24.01
CA ASP A 47 6.83 -24.09 -22.91
C ASP A 47 6.47 -25.51 -23.35
N LYS A 48 6.94 -26.52 -22.61
CA LYS A 48 6.44 -27.87 -22.78
C LYS A 48 5.06 -27.95 -22.16
N VAL A 49 4.09 -28.46 -22.93
CA VAL A 49 2.79 -28.87 -22.39
C VAL A 49 3.01 -30.12 -21.55
N GLU A 50 3.01 -29.96 -20.22
CA GLU A 50 3.17 -31.05 -19.25
C GLU A 50 1.96 -31.16 -18.30
N PRO A 51 1.74 -32.35 -17.70
CA PRO A 51 0.49 -32.67 -17.02
C PRO A 51 0.28 -31.85 -15.75
N ALA A 52 -0.98 -31.85 -15.30
CA ALA A 52 -1.52 -31.06 -14.19
C ALA A 52 -0.57 -30.95 -12.97
N PRO A 53 -0.50 -29.76 -12.34
CA PRO A 53 0.40 -29.50 -11.24
C PRO A 53 0.15 -30.45 -10.06
N LEU A 54 1.23 -30.81 -9.36
CA LEU A 54 1.17 -31.46 -8.05
C LEU A 54 0.23 -30.65 -7.16
N VAL A 55 -0.92 -31.25 -6.84
CA VAL A 55 -1.88 -30.71 -5.89
C VAL A 55 -1.11 -30.43 -4.61
N ALA A 56 -0.99 -29.16 -4.23
CA ALA A 56 -0.52 -28.79 -2.91
C ALA A 56 -1.57 -29.27 -1.91
N ASP A 57 -1.38 -30.50 -1.45
CA ASP A 57 -2.19 -31.11 -0.41
C ASP A 57 -1.86 -30.40 0.91
N SER A 58 -2.59 -29.33 1.18
CA SER A 58 -2.49 -28.51 2.39
C SER A 58 -3.89 -28.19 2.88
N ASP A 59 -4.67 -29.24 3.09
CA ASP A 59 -5.99 -29.13 3.71
C ASP A 59 -5.90 -29.43 5.21
N THR A 60 -5.46 -28.43 5.97
CA THR A 60 -5.61 -28.41 7.44
C THR A 60 -6.24 -27.14 7.98
N LEU A 61 -6.38 -26.08 7.17
CA LEU A 61 -7.02 -24.84 7.59
C LEU A 61 -8.51 -24.84 7.21
N VAL A 62 -9.37 -25.17 8.16
CA VAL A 62 -10.82 -25.02 8.02
C VAL A 62 -11.17 -23.54 8.09
N LEU A 63 -11.65 -22.98 6.99
CA LEU A 63 -12.16 -21.60 6.94
C LEU A 63 -13.63 -21.61 7.40
N PRO A 64 -14.03 -20.72 8.33
CA PRO A 64 -15.45 -20.54 8.60
C PRO A 64 -16.13 -19.99 7.34
N PRO A 65 -17.35 -20.42 7.00
CA PRO A 65 -18.07 -19.83 5.88
C PRO A 65 -18.30 -18.34 6.16
N PRO A 66 -18.14 -17.45 5.16
CA PRO A 66 -18.51 -16.06 5.33
C PRO A 66 -19.98 -15.99 5.74
N VAL A 67 -20.33 -15.07 6.65
CA VAL A 67 -21.72 -14.89 7.11
C VAL A 67 -22.54 -14.39 5.93
N ARG A 68 -23.19 -15.31 5.23
CA ARG A 68 -24.10 -14.97 4.13
C ARG A 68 -25.40 -14.42 4.74
N PRO A 69 -25.81 -13.19 4.44
CA PRO A 69 -27.14 -12.73 4.81
C PRO A 69 -28.21 -13.61 4.13
N ALA A 70 -29.44 -13.62 4.67
CA ALA A 70 -30.57 -14.36 4.11
C ALA A 70 -30.99 -13.86 2.70
N PHE A 71 -30.44 -12.72 2.27
CA PHE A 71 -30.56 -12.18 0.92
C PHE A 71 -29.46 -12.80 0.05
N VAL A 72 -29.82 -13.28 -1.15
CA VAL A 72 -28.89 -13.91 -2.10
C VAL A 72 -27.90 -12.86 -2.63
N ASP A 73 -26.82 -12.66 -1.88
CA ASP A 73 -25.66 -11.87 -2.26
C ASP A 73 -24.76 -12.73 -3.16
N THR A 74 -25.24 -13.02 -4.37
CA THR A 74 -24.42 -13.74 -5.36
C THR A 74 -23.49 -12.76 -6.03
N CYS A 75 -22.19 -13.00 -5.86
CA CYS A 75 -21.16 -12.25 -6.56
C CYS A 75 -21.42 -12.23 -8.07
N LYS A 76 -21.33 -11.05 -8.68
CA LYS A 76 -21.52 -10.87 -10.12
C LYS A 76 -20.50 -11.73 -10.89
N THR A 77 -20.96 -12.47 -11.90
CA THR A 77 -20.08 -13.26 -12.77
C THR A 77 -18.95 -12.41 -13.34
N GLY A 78 -17.71 -12.89 -13.23
CA GLY A 78 -16.50 -12.18 -13.70
C GLY A 78 -15.94 -11.13 -12.74
N LEU A 79 -16.54 -10.94 -11.56
CA LEU A 79 -16.02 -10.08 -10.50
C LEU A 79 -15.53 -10.96 -9.34
N THR A 80 -14.36 -10.65 -8.79
CA THR A 80 -13.93 -11.20 -7.50
C THR A 80 -14.45 -10.29 -6.39
N CYS A 81 -15.53 -10.69 -5.73
CA CYS A 81 -16.16 -9.89 -4.68
C CYS A 81 -15.34 -9.81 -3.40
N ILE A 82 -15.63 -8.79 -2.59
CA ILE A 82 -15.11 -8.69 -1.24
C ILE A 82 -15.92 -9.61 -0.33
N GLU A 83 -15.24 -10.48 0.39
CA GLU A 83 -15.83 -11.32 1.42
C GLU A 83 -15.86 -10.54 2.74
N ASP A 84 -17.06 -10.29 3.27
CA ASP A 84 -17.22 -9.59 4.54
C ASP A 84 -17.44 -10.60 5.68
N TYR A 85 -16.45 -10.71 6.58
CA TYR A 85 -16.49 -11.60 7.75
C TYR A 85 -16.97 -10.90 9.03
N SER A 86 -17.59 -9.73 8.93
CA SER A 86 -18.08 -9.01 10.11
C SER A 86 -19.10 -9.84 10.90
N ASP A 87 -19.01 -9.73 12.22
CA ASP A 87 -19.88 -10.42 13.17
C ASP A 87 -21.19 -9.65 13.42
N SER A 88 -21.97 -10.09 14.42
CA SER A 88 -23.21 -9.42 14.84
C SER A 88 -23.02 -7.95 15.27
N THR A 89 -21.81 -7.54 15.66
CA THR A 89 -21.50 -6.14 15.96
C THR A 89 -21.32 -5.31 14.69
N LYS A 90 -21.22 -5.96 13.53
CA LYS A 90 -20.96 -5.40 12.19
C LYS A 90 -19.71 -4.49 12.18
N ARG A 91 -18.78 -4.67 13.13
CA ARG A 91 -17.52 -3.93 13.25
C ARG A 91 -16.44 -4.66 12.44
N GLY A 92 -15.57 -3.91 11.78
CA GLY A 92 -14.43 -4.46 11.04
C GLY A 92 -14.69 -4.76 9.56
N GLY A 93 -15.92 -5.11 9.17
CA GLY A 93 -16.35 -5.25 7.76
C GLY A 93 -16.47 -3.91 7.01
N LEU A 94 -17.10 -3.88 5.83
CA LEU A 94 -17.17 -2.66 4.99
C LEU A 94 -18.35 -1.71 5.27
N ARG A 95 -19.24 -2.09 6.20
CA ARG A 95 -20.43 -1.29 6.52
C ARG A 95 -20.13 0.17 6.85
N PHE A 96 -19.23 0.44 7.79
CA PHE A 96 -18.95 1.82 8.23
C PHE A 96 -18.39 2.68 7.10
N PHE A 97 -17.55 2.11 6.26
CA PHE A 97 -17.05 2.79 5.07
C PHE A 97 -18.18 3.15 4.09
N TYR A 98 -19.09 2.20 3.80
CA TYR A 98 -20.24 2.48 2.94
C TYR A 98 -21.20 3.52 3.55
N GLU A 99 -21.45 3.47 4.85
CA GLU A 99 -22.21 4.50 5.56
C GLU A 99 -21.54 5.87 5.45
N ALA A 100 -20.23 5.96 5.61
CA ALA A 100 -19.47 7.20 5.45
C ALA A 100 -19.56 7.74 4.01
N LEU A 101 -19.51 6.88 2.99
CA LEU A 101 -19.69 7.29 1.57
C LEU A 101 -21.09 7.85 1.28
N LEU A 102 -22.13 7.20 1.82
CA LEU A 102 -23.52 7.63 1.68
C LEU A 102 -23.78 8.95 2.40
N GLN A 103 -23.16 9.13 3.57
CA GLN A 103 -23.31 10.33 4.41
C GLN A 103 -22.23 11.38 4.16
N ARG A 104 -21.41 11.25 3.11
CA ARG A 104 -20.21 12.07 2.89
C ARG A 104 -20.46 13.59 2.93
N GLN A 105 -21.65 14.03 2.53
CA GLN A 105 -22.03 15.45 2.50
C GLN A 105 -22.28 16.03 3.90
N SER A 106 -22.65 15.20 4.88
CA SER A 106 -22.94 15.62 6.26
C SER A 106 -21.74 15.45 7.21
N LEU A 107 -20.61 14.88 6.76
CA LEU A 107 -19.45 14.62 7.62
C LEU A 107 -18.66 15.89 8.01
N GLY A 108 -18.79 16.99 7.26
CA GLY A 108 -17.96 18.20 7.46
C GLY A 108 -16.46 17.98 7.20
N ARG A 109 -16.10 16.87 6.54
CA ARG A 109 -14.75 16.46 6.15
C ARG A 109 -14.85 15.48 4.96
N PRO A 110 -13.77 15.22 4.22
CA PRO A 110 -13.78 14.10 3.28
C PRO A 110 -13.84 12.75 4.01
N VAL A 111 -14.38 11.76 3.31
CA VAL A 111 -14.17 10.33 3.62
C VAL A 111 -12.69 10.02 3.39
N ARG A 112 -12.05 9.27 4.28
CA ARG A 112 -10.61 8.99 4.18
C ARG A 112 -10.31 7.50 4.20
N ILE A 113 -9.48 7.09 3.26
CA ILE A 113 -8.91 5.75 3.16
C ILE A 113 -7.42 5.81 3.52
N ALA A 114 -6.99 5.05 4.52
CA ALA A 114 -5.57 4.77 4.75
C ALA A 114 -5.20 3.47 4.04
N TYR A 115 -4.40 3.56 2.99
CA TYR A 115 -3.96 2.39 2.23
C TYR A 115 -2.53 2.03 2.61
N PHE A 116 -2.38 0.97 3.41
CA PHE A 116 -1.09 0.43 3.82
C PHE A 116 -0.66 -0.71 2.92
N GLY A 117 0.59 -0.71 2.52
CA GLY A 117 1.14 -1.83 1.78
C GLY A 117 2.64 -1.78 1.64
N ASP A 118 3.16 -2.67 0.80
CA ASP A 118 4.59 -2.83 0.55
C ASP A 118 5.02 -2.18 -0.77
N SER A 119 5.97 -2.79 -1.49
CA SER A 119 6.43 -2.31 -2.79
C SER A 119 5.33 -2.32 -3.85
N PHE A 120 4.26 -3.10 -3.68
CA PHE A 120 3.20 -3.23 -4.68
C PHE A 120 2.40 -1.92 -4.89
N ILE A 121 2.32 -1.07 -3.87
CA ILE A 121 1.64 0.25 -3.94
C ILE A 121 2.63 1.42 -3.90
N GLU A 122 3.94 1.14 -3.97
CA GLU A 122 4.97 2.15 -3.88
C GLU A 122 4.77 3.25 -4.93
N ALA A 123 5.11 4.49 -4.58
CA ALA A 123 5.05 5.64 -5.49
C ALA A 123 3.65 5.88 -6.09
N ASP A 124 2.60 5.43 -5.39
CA ASP A 124 1.21 5.44 -5.84
C ASP A 124 0.92 4.58 -7.08
N ILE A 125 1.68 3.50 -7.33
CA ILE A 125 1.47 2.62 -8.50
C ILE A 125 0.00 2.19 -8.66
N LEU A 126 -0.63 1.71 -7.58
CA LEU A 126 -2.04 1.31 -7.56
C LEU A 126 -2.94 2.43 -7.02
N THR A 127 -2.54 3.05 -5.91
CA THR A 127 -3.39 4.00 -5.17
C THR A 127 -3.67 5.28 -5.94
N SER A 128 -2.83 5.70 -6.90
CA SER A 128 -3.07 6.90 -7.71
C SER A 128 -4.36 6.77 -8.51
N ASP A 129 -4.49 5.69 -9.28
CA ASP A 129 -5.62 5.48 -10.17
C ASP A 129 -6.89 5.18 -9.37
N LEU A 130 -6.78 4.42 -8.27
CA LEU A 130 -7.88 4.19 -7.32
C LEU A 130 -8.39 5.53 -6.75
N ARG A 131 -7.46 6.38 -6.26
CA ARG A 131 -7.77 7.73 -5.75
C ARG A 131 -8.51 8.55 -6.80
N ASN A 132 -8.00 8.57 -8.03
CA ASN A 132 -8.59 9.33 -9.12
C ASN A 132 -10.01 8.85 -9.46
N MET A 133 -10.27 7.55 -9.52
CA MET A 133 -11.62 7.02 -9.77
C MET A 133 -12.59 7.35 -8.63
N LEU A 134 -12.15 7.19 -7.38
CA LEU A 134 -12.94 7.54 -6.21
C LEU A 134 -13.23 9.05 -6.13
N GLN A 135 -12.24 9.91 -6.37
CA GLN A 135 -12.42 11.37 -6.39
C GLN A 135 -13.35 11.82 -7.52
N LYS A 136 -13.28 11.21 -8.71
CA LYS A 136 -14.25 11.47 -9.78
C LYS A 136 -15.67 11.06 -9.41
N ARG A 137 -15.83 9.95 -8.68
CA ARG A 137 -17.14 9.42 -8.28
C ARG A 137 -17.78 10.21 -7.14
N PHE A 138 -16.99 10.52 -6.10
CA PHE A 138 -17.52 11.07 -4.84
C PHE A 138 -17.17 12.55 -4.61
N GLY A 139 -16.40 13.16 -5.51
CA GLY A 139 -15.77 14.45 -5.31
C GLY A 139 -14.46 14.33 -4.53
N GLY A 140 -13.62 15.36 -4.62
CA GLY A 140 -12.33 15.41 -3.94
C GLY A 140 -11.21 15.80 -4.90
N CYS A 141 -10.05 16.13 -4.34
CA CYS A 141 -8.86 16.55 -5.07
C CYS A 141 -7.61 16.37 -4.20
N GLY A 142 -6.45 16.56 -4.79
CA GLY A 142 -5.16 16.44 -4.11
C GLY A 142 -4.75 15.00 -3.84
N VAL A 143 -3.48 14.85 -3.46
CA VAL A 143 -2.81 13.55 -3.31
C VAL A 143 -2.98 12.92 -1.93
N GLY A 144 -3.55 13.65 -0.96
CA GLY A 144 -3.66 13.21 0.42
C GLY A 144 -2.37 13.44 1.22
N TYR A 145 -2.06 12.52 2.13
CA TYR A 145 -0.91 12.57 3.02
C TYR A 145 0.42 12.30 2.28
N VAL A 146 1.42 13.14 2.56
CA VAL A 146 2.79 13.00 2.07
C VAL A 146 3.75 13.22 3.24
N GLN A 147 4.66 12.27 3.47
CA GLN A 147 5.73 12.42 4.46
C GLN A 147 6.58 13.68 4.17
N VAL A 148 7.14 14.31 5.21
CA VAL A 148 7.98 15.51 5.03
C VAL A 148 9.18 15.25 4.12
N THR A 149 9.75 14.04 4.19
CA THR A 149 10.76 13.53 3.27
C THR A 149 10.32 12.21 2.66
N SER A 150 10.90 11.83 1.53
CA SER A 150 10.54 10.59 0.85
C SER A 150 11.70 10.03 0.05
N ARG A 151 11.95 8.72 0.16
CA ARG A 151 12.93 7.99 -0.66
C ARG A 151 12.46 7.74 -2.10
N ILE A 152 11.17 7.96 -2.33
CA ILE A 152 10.49 7.59 -3.57
C ILE A 152 10.01 8.82 -4.36
N SER A 153 10.28 10.03 -3.87
CA SER A 153 9.84 11.30 -4.50
C SER A 153 10.35 11.45 -5.93
N GLY A 154 11.53 10.91 -6.24
CA GLY A 154 12.14 11.01 -7.57
C GLY A 154 11.37 10.29 -8.68
N TYR A 155 10.50 9.33 -8.34
CA TYR A 155 9.72 8.56 -9.32
C TYR A 155 8.23 8.45 -8.96
N ARG A 156 7.75 9.16 -7.94
CA ARG A 156 6.32 9.31 -7.63
C ARG A 156 5.70 10.35 -8.57
N PRO A 157 4.81 9.98 -9.50
CA PRO A 157 4.33 10.89 -10.54
C PRO A 157 3.14 11.76 -10.09
N THR A 158 2.62 11.53 -8.87
CA THR A 158 1.35 12.10 -8.41
C THR A 158 1.47 13.48 -7.76
N VAL A 159 2.67 13.88 -7.31
CA VAL A 159 2.93 15.15 -6.65
C VAL A 159 4.38 15.58 -6.85
N GLY A 160 4.61 16.86 -7.13
CA GLY A 160 5.95 17.44 -7.02
C GLY A 160 6.34 17.55 -5.56
N HIS A 161 7.38 16.84 -5.12
CA HIS A 161 7.80 16.78 -3.72
C HIS A 161 9.28 17.15 -3.60
N SER A 162 9.56 18.28 -2.97
CA SER A 162 10.93 18.73 -2.71
C SER A 162 11.09 19.15 -1.25
N PHE A 163 12.20 18.78 -0.63
CA PHE A 163 12.43 19.00 0.79
C PHE A 163 13.92 19.21 1.09
N SER A 164 14.22 19.89 2.19
CA SER A 164 15.58 20.18 2.64
C SER A 164 15.65 20.36 4.15
N GLY A 165 16.82 20.10 4.75
CA GLY A 165 17.06 20.37 6.17
C GLY A 165 16.40 19.38 7.15
N TRP A 166 16.16 18.14 6.73
CA TRP A 166 15.53 17.12 7.59
C TRP A 166 16.50 16.00 7.92
N ASN A 167 16.61 15.65 9.20
CA ASN A 167 17.16 14.37 9.63
C ASN A 167 16.00 13.38 9.78
N SER A 168 15.82 12.47 8.83
CA SER A 168 14.65 11.58 8.74
C SER A 168 15.02 10.14 8.97
N HIS A 169 14.18 9.44 9.73
CA HIS A 169 14.32 8.02 10.04
C HIS A 169 13.07 7.26 9.58
N PHE A 170 13.29 6.10 8.98
CA PHE A 170 12.25 5.23 8.44
C PHE A 170 12.35 3.85 9.08
N THR A 171 11.22 3.13 9.20
CA THR A 171 11.23 1.79 9.80
C THR A 171 12.13 0.77 9.09
N THR A 172 12.54 1.07 7.86
CA THR A 172 13.45 0.25 7.05
C THR A 172 14.93 0.55 7.31
N ASP A 173 15.25 1.51 8.17
CA ASP A 173 16.64 1.83 8.50
C ASP A 173 17.24 0.72 9.34
N SER A 174 18.46 0.30 8.97
CA SER A 174 19.16 -0.79 9.65
C SER A 174 19.60 -0.44 11.07
N ILE A 175 19.81 0.85 11.36
CA ILE A 175 20.27 1.35 12.66
C ILE A 175 19.60 2.72 12.92
N GLY A 176 19.29 3.02 14.18
CA GLY A 176 18.91 4.36 14.63
C GLY A 176 17.42 4.71 14.51
N PHE A 177 16.58 3.80 14.02
CA PHE A 177 15.13 3.98 14.04
C PHE A 177 14.54 3.64 15.41
N ASP A 178 13.98 4.65 16.08
CA ASP A 178 13.25 4.51 17.34
C ASP A 178 11.76 4.33 17.06
N ARG A 179 11.26 3.09 17.27
CA ARG A 179 9.86 2.73 17.02
C ARG A 179 8.88 3.52 17.89
N SER A 180 9.32 4.07 19.02
CA SER A 180 8.46 4.88 19.89
C SER A 180 8.16 6.27 19.33
N ARG A 181 8.92 6.72 18.32
CA ARG A 181 8.82 8.06 17.72
C ARG A 181 8.04 8.11 16.41
N GLN A 182 7.81 6.96 15.79
CA GLN A 182 7.20 6.88 14.47
C GLN A 182 5.72 7.29 14.45
N ASP A 183 5.25 7.76 13.30
CA ASP A 183 3.83 7.92 13.04
C ASP A 183 3.22 6.78 12.23
N ILE A 184 1.97 7.01 11.80
CA ILE A 184 1.21 6.13 10.91
C ILE A 184 1.93 5.81 9.61
N SER A 185 2.85 6.67 9.15
CA SER A 185 3.63 6.45 7.93
C SER A 185 4.91 5.63 8.15
N ASN A 186 5.13 5.08 9.35
CA ASN A 186 6.35 4.36 9.76
C ASN A 186 7.64 5.20 9.63
N SER A 187 7.54 6.51 9.88
CA SER A 187 8.67 7.44 9.81
C SER A 187 8.58 8.55 10.87
N TYR A 188 9.69 9.24 11.09
CA TYR A 188 9.74 10.51 11.81
C TYR A 188 10.93 11.34 11.34
N SER A 189 10.80 12.66 11.42
CA SER A 189 11.87 13.58 11.03
C SER A 189 12.11 14.65 12.08
N GLN A 190 13.37 15.07 12.21
CA GLN A 190 13.79 16.24 12.98
C GLN A 190 14.25 17.34 12.02
N ALA A 191 13.92 18.59 12.35
CA ALA A 191 14.23 19.74 11.51
C ALA A 191 15.58 20.37 11.90
N SER A 192 16.40 20.72 10.92
CA SER A 192 17.43 21.76 11.08
C SER A 192 16.79 23.15 10.99
N ALA A 193 17.53 24.19 11.35
CA ALA A 193 17.08 25.57 11.13
C ALA A 193 16.74 25.79 9.64
N GLY A 194 15.53 26.28 9.36
CA GLY A 194 15.05 26.54 7.99
C GLY A 194 14.64 25.28 7.21
N ALA A 195 14.48 24.13 7.85
CA ALA A 195 13.97 22.92 7.20
C ALA A 195 12.67 23.21 6.44
N SER A 196 12.53 22.63 5.25
CA SER A 196 11.38 22.93 4.40
C SER A 196 10.87 21.71 3.63
N VAL A 197 9.57 21.67 3.38
CA VAL A 197 8.92 20.72 2.49
C VAL A 197 7.97 21.48 1.58
N THR A 198 8.04 21.20 0.28
CA THR A 198 7.14 21.77 -0.73
C THR A 198 6.40 20.64 -1.43
N LEU A 199 5.08 20.76 -1.47
CA LEU A 199 4.21 19.95 -2.30
C LEU A 199 3.65 20.81 -3.44
N LYS A 200 3.69 20.29 -4.67
CA LYS A 200 3.17 20.94 -5.86
C LYS A 200 2.26 19.99 -6.62
N GLY A 201 1.06 20.45 -6.95
CA GLY A 201 0.12 19.71 -7.78
C GLY A 201 0.65 19.47 -9.19
N GLN A 202 0.12 18.46 -9.87
CA GLN A 202 0.52 18.09 -11.23
C GLN A 202 -0.68 17.62 -12.08
N ARG A 203 -0.50 17.65 -13.41
CA ARG A 203 -1.53 17.32 -14.41
C ARG A 203 -1.14 16.21 -15.38
N LYS A 204 0.06 15.63 -15.23
CA LYS A 204 0.69 14.75 -16.21
C LYS A 204 0.30 13.28 -16.06
N TYR A 205 0.00 12.81 -14.85
CA TYR A 205 -0.26 11.40 -14.59
C TYR A 205 -1.75 11.09 -14.47
N THR A 206 -2.40 11.57 -13.41
CA THR A 206 -3.86 11.46 -13.16
C THR A 206 -4.48 12.83 -12.95
N SER A 207 -5.81 12.93 -13.06
CA SER A 207 -6.56 14.18 -12.90
C SER A 207 -6.85 14.50 -11.43
N LEU A 208 -7.32 15.73 -11.14
CA LEU A 208 -7.71 16.20 -9.80
C LEU A 208 -6.54 16.34 -8.80
N LEU A 209 -5.29 16.24 -9.28
CA LEU A 209 -4.07 16.38 -8.48
C LEU A 209 -3.36 17.72 -8.71
N ASP A 210 -3.93 18.62 -9.51
CA ASP A 210 -3.31 19.89 -9.85
C ASP A 210 -3.50 20.96 -8.78
N THR A 211 -4.58 20.84 -8.01
CA THR A 211 -4.88 21.70 -6.87
C THR A 211 -5.51 20.88 -5.73
N CYS A 212 -5.41 21.40 -4.50
CA CYS A 212 -6.18 20.94 -3.35
C CYS A 212 -6.83 22.13 -2.63
N GLN A 213 -7.61 21.85 -1.59
CA GLN A 213 -8.32 22.89 -0.83
C GLN A 213 -7.74 23.14 0.56
N VAL A 214 -7.11 22.11 1.15
CA VAL A 214 -6.51 22.15 2.48
C VAL A 214 -5.13 21.52 2.43
N SER A 215 -4.15 22.15 3.08
CA SER A 215 -2.88 21.51 3.41
C SER A 215 -2.66 21.57 4.91
N THR A 216 -2.44 20.41 5.53
CA THR A 216 -2.23 20.27 6.96
C THR A 216 -0.85 19.70 7.24
N PHE A 217 -0.10 20.32 8.15
CA PHE A 217 1.18 19.82 8.67
C PHE A 217 0.96 19.11 10.00
N TYR A 218 1.40 17.86 10.15
CA TYR A 218 1.36 17.09 11.39
C TYR A 218 2.74 17.03 12.07
N LEU A 219 2.77 17.35 13.36
CA LEU A 219 3.98 17.36 14.18
C LEU A 219 3.69 17.01 15.64
N LEU A 220 4.71 16.57 16.36
CA LEU A 220 4.71 16.38 17.80
C LEU A 220 5.88 17.17 18.39
N ALA A 221 5.61 18.16 19.21
CA ALA A 221 6.65 19.03 19.75
C ALA A 221 6.44 19.30 21.24
N PRO A 222 7.35 18.86 22.13
CA PRO A 222 7.20 19.05 23.57
C PRO A 222 7.39 20.51 24.02
N ASP A 223 7.90 21.37 23.15
CA ASP A 223 8.09 22.82 23.37
C ASP A 223 7.75 23.57 22.07
N SER A 224 7.74 24.90 22.13
CA SER A 224 7.28 25.79 21.09
C SER A 224 7.98 25.60 19.74
N VAL A 225 7.16 25.54 18.69
CA VAL A 225 7.58 25.45 17.29
C VAL A 225 6.96 26.62 16.52
N VAL A 226 7.72 27.20 15.60
CA VAL A 226 7.21 28.21 14.67
C VAL A 226 7.33 27.69 13.25
N LEU A 227 6.19 27.62 12.57
CA LEU A 227 6.09 27.21 11.17
C LEU A 227 5.71 28.42 10.31
N SER A 228 6.08 28.39 9.03
CA SER A 228 5.42 29.23 8.03
C SER A 228 4.92 28.41 6.85
N ALA A 229 3.82 28.86 6.26
CA ALA A 229 3.20 28.27 5.08
C ALA A 229 3.10 29.31 3.96
N GLU A 230 3.73 29.02 2.83
CA GLU A 230 3.70 29.81 1.61
C GLU A 230 2.82 29.10 0.58
N VAL A 231 1.67 29.67 0.23
CA VAL A 231 0.70 29.08 -0.71
C VAL A 231 0.81 29.78 -2.05
N ASN A 232 1.06 29.04 -3.12
CA ASN A 232 1.18 29.53 -4.50
C ASN A 232 2.17 30.70 -4.66
N GLY A 233 3.25 30.72 -3.88
CA GLY A 233 4.26 31.78 -3.91
C GLY A 233 3.81 33.12 -3.33
N ARG A 234 2.69 33.16 -2.58
CA ARG A 234 2.23 34.36 -1.85
C ARG A 234 2.98 34.54 -0.53
N GLU A 235 2.82 35.71 0.10
CA GLU A 235 3.41 36.02 1.40
C GLU A 235 3.16 34.88 2.43
N PRO A 236 4.20 34.36 3.09
CA PRO A 236 4.04 33.26 4.05
C PRO A 236 3.23 33.66 5.28
N VAL A 237 2.32 32.78 5.70
CA VAL A 237 1.61 32.91 6.98
C VAL A 237 2.38 32.15 8.07
N THR A 238 2.63 32.81 9.19
CA THR A 238 3.38 32.24 10.32
C THR A 238 2.44 31.68 11.38
N TYR A 239 2.81 30.54 11.95
CA TYR A 239 2.08 29.84 13.01
C TYR A 239 3.03 29.55 14.17
N ALA A 240 2.73 30.13 15.34
CA ALA A 240 3.42 29.81 16.59
C ALA A 240 2.59 28.80 17.37
N LEU A 241 3.18 27.64 17.64
CA LEU A 241 2.58 26.56 18.42
C LEU A 241 3.25 26.51 19.79
N ALA A 242 2.46 26.43 20.85
CA ALA A 242 2.96 26.04 22.16
C ALA A 242 3.30 24.53 22.16
N GLY A 243 4.22 24.12 23.05
CA GLY A 243 4.56 22.72 23.21
C GLY A 243 3.37 21.89 23.70
N ASP A 244 3.26 20.66 23.19
CA ASP A 244 2.25 19.69 23.58
C ASP A 244 2.82 18.27 23.52
N SER A 245 2.35 17.41 24.43
CA SER A 245 2.63 15.98 24.42
C SER A 245 1.78 15.22 23.38
N ALA A 246 0.71 15.84 22.87
CA ALA A 246 -0.16 15.34 21.81
C ALA A 246 0.27 15.79 20.42
N LEU A 247 -0.05 14.96 19.42
CA LEU A 247 0.11 15.35 18.03
C LEU A 247 -0.67 16.65 17.78
N GLN A 248 -0.02 17.58 17.10
CA GLN A 248 -0.56 18.86 16.68
C GLN A 248 -0.68 18.90 15.16
N ALA A 249 -1.60 19.74 14.69
CA ALA A 249 -1.81 19.97 13.27
C ALA A 249 -2.05 21.45 12.98
N VAL A 250 -1.45 21.95 11.91
CA VAL A 250 -1.66 23.33 11.42
C VAL A 250 -2.12 23.26 9.97
N SER A 251 -3.14 24.04 9.61
CA SER A 251 -3.71 24.01 8.27
C SER A 251 -3.76 25.37 7.59
N VAL A 252 -3.50 25.37 6.28
CA VAL A 252 -3.87 26.45 5.35
C VAL A 252 -5.01 25.99 4.46
N ARG A 253 -5.85 26.94 4.04
CA ARG A 253 -7.00 26.70 3.16
C ARG A 253 -6.97 27.63 1.96
N GLY A 254 -7.54 27.19 0.85
CA GLY A 254 -7.68 27.97 -0.38
C GLY A 254 -7.49 27.09 -1.61
N ASN A 255 -7.43 27.71 -2.80
CA ASN A 255 -7.08 26.96 -4.01
C ASN A 255 -5.55 26.75 -4.07
N ILE A 256 -5.06 25.62 -3.57
CA ILE A 256 -3.63 25.35 -3.37
C ILE A 256 -3.09 24.53 -4.54
N GLY A 257 -2.34 25.15 -5.44
CA GLY A 257 -1.56 24.45 -6.48
C GLY A 257 -0.13 24.14 -6.04
N SER A 258 0.40 24.87 -5.06
CA SER A 258 1.68 24.63 -4.41
C SER A 258 1.64 25.13 -2.97
N VAL A 259 2.25 24.39 -2.05
CA VAL A 259 2.42 24.81 -0.66
C VAL A 259 3.83 24.48 -0.20
N ARG A 260 4.53 25.47 0.35
CA ARG A 260 5.82 25.28 1.00
C ARG A 260 5.66 25.55 2.49
N TRP A 261 5.98 24.55 3.29
CA TRP A 261 6.10 24.66 4.73
C TRP A 261 7.56 24.83 5.12
N LYS A 262 7.86 25.77 6.03
CA LYS A 262 9.18 25.97 6.62
C LYS A 262 9.11 25.92 8.14
N VAL A 263 10.12 25.33 8.76
CA VAL A 263 10.33 25.37 10.21
C VAL A 263 11.22 26.56 10.53
N LEU A 264 10.63 27.62 11.08
CA LEU A 264 11.34 28.85 11.46
C LEU A 264 12.02 28.71 12.83
N LYS A 265 11.37 28.00 13.75
CA LYS A 265 11.91 27.63 15.06
C LYS A 265 11.50 26.18 15.36
N SER A 266 12.47 25.35 15.73
CA SER A 266 12.22 23.96 16.17
C SER A 266 12.58 23.80 17.64
N ALA A 267 11.74 23.10 18.38
CA ALA A 267 12.08 22.63 19.72
C ALA A 267 13.04 21.42 19.65
N PRO A 268 13.88 21.19 20.69
CA PRO A 268 14.59 19.94 20.86
C PRO A 268 13.61 18.76 20.89
N ASN A 269 13.96 17.65 20.24
CA ASN A 269 13.12 16.45 20.11
C ASN A 269 11.75 16.66 19.42
N ALA A 270 11.49 17.81 18.80
CA ALA A 270 10.31 17.96 17.94
C ALA A 270 10.40 16.96 16.77
N LEU A 271 9.28 16.29 16.51
CA LEU A 271 9.10 15.33 15.45
C LEU A 271 8.12 15.89 14.43
N PHE A 272 8.49 15.83 13.16
CA PHE A 272 7.71 16.28 12.03
C PHE A 272 7.42 15.07 11.15
N TYR A 273 6.17 14.90 10.74
CA TYR A 273 5.71 13.65 10.14
C TYR A 273 5.33 13.80 8.68
N GLY A 274 4.34 14.63 8.40
CA GLY A 274 3.83 14.79 7.05
C GLY A 274 3.01 16.04 6.84
N VAL A 275 2.79 16.32 5.56
CA VAL A 275 2.02 17.42 5.02
C VAL A 275 0.99 16.88 4.04
N THR A 276 -0.19 17.47 3.99
CA THR A 276 -1.27 16.97 3.10
C THR A 276 -1.56 17.91 1.94
N MET A 277 -2.16 17.34 0.90
CA MET A 277 -2.95 18.07 -0.09
C MET A 277 -4.33 17.41 -0.16
N ASP A 278 -5.29 17.94 0.58
CA ASP A 278 -6.63 17.37 0.77
C ASP A 278 -7.73 18.27 0.18
N PRO A 279 -8.91 17.72 -0.15
CA PRO A 279 -10.12 18.49 -0.34
C PRO A 279 -10.81 18.81 1.00
N GLU A 280 -11.77 19.73 1.00
CA GLU A 280 -12.64 19.99 2.15
C GLU A 280 -13.76 18.95 2.31
N SER A 281 -14.19 18.34 1.20
CA SER A 281 -15.22 17.31 1.15
C SER A 281 -14.94 16.29 0.05
N GLY A 282 -15.75 15.23 -0.05
CA GLY A 282 -15.54 14.15 -1.01
C GLY A 282 -14.71 13.02 -0.41
N ILE A 283 -13.67 12.56 -1.11
CA ILE A 283 -12.85 11.43 -0.67
C ILE A 283 -11.33 11.65 -0.86
N VAL A 284 -10.56 11.05 0.04
CA VAL A 284 -9.08 11.01 0.02
C VAL A 284 -8.59 9.57 0.17
N VAL A 285 -7.53 9.24 -0.56
CA VAL A 285 -6.78 7.99 -0.39
C VAL A 285 -5.34 8.32 -0.02
N ASP A 286 -4.96 8.05 1.21
CA ASP A 286 -3.57 8.15 1.66
C ASP A 286 -2.82 6.86 1.33
N ASN A 287 -1.60 6.99 0.81
CA ASN A 287 -0.75 5.84 0.50
C ASN A 287 0.41 5.76 1.49
N PHE A 288 0.45 4.67 2.24
CA PHE A 288 1.47 4.34 3.23
C PHE A 288 2.25 3.09 2.78
N SER A 289 3.05 3.24 1.73
CA SER A 289 3.91 2.18 1.19
C SER A 289 5.20 2.02 2.00
N THR A 290 5.52 0.79 2.42
CA THR A 290 6.81 0.45 3.05
C THR A 290 7.45 -0.72 2.30
N ARG A 291 8.38 -0.45 1.39
CA ARG A 291 9.07 -1.48 0.60
C ARG A 291 9.68 -2.57 1.49
N GLY A 292 9.53 -3.83 1.08
CA GLY A 292 10.09 -5.00 1.79
C GLY A 292 9.34 -5.38 3.07
N SER A 293 8.26 -4.67 3.41
CA SER A 293 7.51 -4.91 4.64
C SER A 293 6.55 -6.09 4.55
N SER A 294 6.34 -6.76 5.68
CA SER A 294 5.27 -7.74 5.90
C SER A 294 4.01 -7.13 6.55
N GLY A 295 4.01 -5.84 6.90
CA GLY A 295 2.93 -5.16 7.62
C GLY A 295 2.97 -5.33 9.14
N GLN A 296 3.71 -6.31 9.67
CA GLN A 296 3.76 -6.58 11.12
C GLN A 296 4.31 -5.40 11.94
N GLN A 297 5.15 -4.55 11.34
CA GLN A 297 5.70 -3.38 12.02
C GLN A 297 4.64 -2.36 12.44
N LEU A 298 3.46 -2.34 11.80
CA LEU A 298 2.36 -1.45 12.15
C LEU A 298 1.90 -1.64 13.60
N GLY A 299 2.06 -2.85 14.15
CA GLY A 299 1.76 -3.15 15.56
C GLY A 299 2.68 -2.41 16.55
N ASN A 300 3.80 -1.85 16.08
CA ASN A 300 4.73 -1.08 16.90
C ASN A 300 4.46 0.44 16.85
N ILE A 301 3.49 0.91 16.07
CA ILE A 301 3.15 2.34 16.07
C ILE A 301 2.54 2.66 17.44
N PRO A 302 3.02 3.68 18.17
CA PRO A 302 2.48 4.00 19.48
C PRO A 302 0.97 4.24 19.44
N MET A 303 0.21 3.56 20.29
CA MET A 303 -1.26 3.70 20.37
C MET A 303 -1.69 5.15 20.59
N LYS A 304 -0.90 5.92 21.36
CA LYS A 304 -1.14 7.35 21.57
C LYS A 304 -1.12 8.12 20.25
N ILE A 305 -0.12 7.86 19.40
CA ILE A 305 0.01 8.51 18.09
C ILE A 305 -1.15 8.11 17.17
N LEU A 306 -1.52 6.84 17.13
CA LEU A 306 -2.67 6.40 16.32
C LEU A 306 -3.98 7.06 16.77
N ARG A 307 -4.23 7.18 18.08
CA ARG A 307 -5.39 7.89 18.62
C ARG A 307 -5.38 9.38 18.34
N ASP A 308 -4.20 9.99 18.41
CA ASP A 308 -3.99 11.39 18.05
C ASP A 308 -4.28 11.63 16.56
N TYR A 309 -3.86 10.72 15.67
CA TYR A 309 -4.29 10.72 14.28
C TYR A 309 -5.79 10.50 14.15
N ASN A 310 -6.41 9.60 14.90
CA ASN A 310 -7.87 9.44 14.83
C ASN A 310 -8.62 10.72 15.20
N ARG A 311 -8.11 11.50 16.16
CA ARG A 311 -8.67 12.80 16.55
C ARG A 311 -8.51 13.86 15.46
N LEU A 312 -7.34 13.95 14.82
CA LEU A 312 -7.02 15.02 13.86
C LEU A 312 -7.34 14.68 12.40
N ARG A 313 -7.22 13.40 12.05
CA ARG A 313 -7.39 12.82 10.72
C ARG A 313 -8.03 11.42 10.84
N PRO A 314 -9.33 11.34 11.21
CA PRO A 314 -10.02 10.07 11.26
C PRO A 314 -10.05 9.42 9.88
N TYR A 315 -9.90 8.09 9.86
CA TYR A 315 -10.07 7.24 8.69
C TYR A 315 -11.41 6.51 8.76
N ASP A 316 -12.00 6.26 7.61
CA ASP A 316 -13.26 5.52 7.43
C ASP A 316 -13.01 4.12 6.88
N LEU A 317 -11.89 3.93 6.17
CA LEU A 317 -11.40 2.64 5.72
C LEU A 317 -9.89 2.55 5.91
N ILE A 318 -9.43 1.43 6.45
CA ILE A 318 -8.03 1.03 6.52
C ILE A 318 -7.85 -0.19 5.63
N VAL A 319 -7.00 -0.08 4.61
CA VAL A 319 -6.65 -1.19 3.72
C VAL A 319 -5.28 -1.71 4.10
N LEU A 320 -5.16 -3.04 4.27
CA LEU A 320 -3.91 -3.74 4.55
C LEU A 320 -3.57 -4.64 3.36
N GLN A 321 -2.65 -4.20 2.50
CA GLN A 321 -2.15 -4.96 1.36
C GLN A 321 -0.68 -5.34 1.58
N TYR A 322 -0.47 -6.48 2.23
CA TYR A 322 0.85 -7.04 2.49
C TYR A 322 0.88 -8.51 2.09
N GLY A 323 2.04 -9.15 2.18
CA GLY A 323 2.19 -10.60 1.99
C GLY A 323 3.24 -10.95 0.95
N LEU A 324 3.50 -10.06 -0.01
CA LEU A 324 4.44 -10.30 -1.10
C LEU A 324 5.85 -10.70 -0.60
N ASN A 325 6.31 -10.02 0.47
CA ASN A 325 7.62 -10.21 1.07
C ASN A 325 7.74 -11.41 2.03
N VAL A 326 6.63 -12.10 2.32
CA VAL A 326 6.65 -13.34 3.12
C VAL A 326 6.37 -14.58 2.27
N ALA A 327 5.85 -14.44 1.06
CA ALA A 327 5.65 -15.56 0.14
C ALA A 327 6.99 -16.18 -0.31
N PHE A 328 7.09 -17.51 -0.23
CA PHE A 328 8.24 -18.29 -0.70
C PHE A 328 7.78 -19.68 -1.17
N GLU A 329 8.59 -20.34 -2.01
CA GLU A 329 8.24 -21.59 -2.71
C GLU A 329 7.73 -22.70 -1.77
N GLY A 330 8.48 -23.05 -0.73
CA GLY A 330 8.12 -24.07 0.27
C GLY A 330 7.14 -23.58 1.35
N GLY A 331 6.43 -22.49 1.11
CA GLY A 331 5.55 -21.86 2.09
C GLY A 331 4.26 -22.64 2.32
N VAL A 332 4.25 -23.49 3.35
CA VAL A 332 3.04 -24.26 3.73
C VAL A 332 2.32 -23.62 4.92
N ASN A 333 3.07 -23.19 5.95
CA ASN A 333 2.51 -22.65 7.18
C ASN A 333 2.87 -21.16 7.35
N TYR A 334 1.86 -20.30 7.28
CA TYR A 334 1.99 -18.85 7.47
C TYR A 334 1.47 -18.35 8.82
N SER A 335 1.38 -19.21 9.84
CA SER A 335 0.94 -18.80 11.19
C SER A 335 1.85 -17.73 11.81
N TYR A 336 3.15 -17.77 11.51
CA TYR A 336 4.13 -16.75 11.92
C TYR A 336 3.84 -15.37 11.32
N TYR A 337 3.11 -15.32 10.21
CA TYR A 337 2.66 -14.09 9.58
C TYR A 337 1.26 -13.71 10.05
N LYS A 338 0.32 -14.66 10.02
CA LYS A 338 -1.08 -14.48 10.43
C LYS A 338 -1.20 -13.97 11.87
N ASN A 339 -0.54 -14.64 12.83
CA ASN A 339 -0.74 -14.37 14.26
C ASN A 339 -0.26 -12.98 14.68
N PRO A 340 0.91 -12.47 14.23
CA PRO A 340 1.25 -11.06 14.46
C PRO A 340 0.33 -10.09 13.74
N MET A 341 -0.16 -10.41 12.54
CA MET A 341 -1.10 -9.56 11.81
C MET A 341 -2.47 -9.44 12.50
N ILE A 342 -2.92 -10.46 13.24
CA ILE A 342 -4.12 -10.34 14.11
C ILE A 342 -3.94 -9.16 15.07
N LYS A 343 -2.79 -9.10 15.75
CA LYS A 343 -2.46 -8.01 16.69
C LYS A 343 -2.41 -6.65 15.98
N VAL A 344 -1.93 -6.60 14.73
CA VAL A 344 -1.95 -5.36 13.92
C VAL A 344 -3.38 -4.90 13.69
N VAL A 345 -4.28 -5.80 13.23
CA VAL A 345 -5.69 -5.48 12.97
C VAL A 345 -6.38 -5.00 14.25
N GLU A 346 -6.19 -5.70 15.38
CA GLU A 346 -6.73 -5.31 16.68
C GLU A 346 -6.21 -3.95 17.16
N HIS A 347 -4.91 -3.70 16.98
CA HIS A 347 -4.25 -2.45 17.36
C HIS A 347 -4.81 -1.26 16.56
N LEU A 348 -4.96 -1.41 15.26
CA LEU A 348 -5.56 -0.40 14.39
C LEU A 348 -7.04 -0.18 14.70
N ARG A 349 -7.81 -1.26 14.90
CA ARG A 349 -9.24 -1.18 15.28
C ARG A 349 -9.44 -0.44 16.60
N LYS A 350 -8.57 -0.68 17.59
CA LYS A 350 -8.63 0.00 18.89
C LYS A 350 -8.31 1.50 18.77
N ALA A 351 -7.50 1.89 17.80
CA ALA A 351 -7.19 3.30 17.54
C ALA A 351 -8.25 4.01 16.69
N PHE A 352 -8.83 3.31 15.70
CA PHE A 352 -9.82 3.80 14.74
C PHE A 352 -11.11 2.97 14.82
N PRO A 353 -11.88 3.05 15.92
CA PRO A 353 -13.05 2.21 16.13
C PRO A 353 -14.18 2.43 15.11
N GLN A 354 -14.19 3.57 14.43
CA GLN A 354 -15.15 3.88 13.36
C GLN A 354 -14.73 3.39 11.97
N ALA A 355 -13.47 2.97 11.80
CA ALA A 355 -12.97 2.56 10.49
C ALA A 355 -13.36 1.12 10.16
N SER A 356 -13.80 0.91 8.92
CA SER A 356 -13.78 -0.41 8.29
C SER A 356 -12.35 -0.87 8.04
N ILE A 357 -12.11 -2.19 8.02
CA ILE A 357 -10.80 -2.75 7.68
C ILE A 357 -10.97 -3.73 6.51
N LEU A 358 -10.14 -3.56 5.48
CA LEU A 358 -10.08 -4.45 4.33
C LEU A 358 -8.67 -5.05 4.23
N ILE A 359 -8.58 -6.38 4.25
CA ILE A 359 -7.36 -7.09 3.93
C ILE A 359 -7.38 -7.39 2.43
N VAL A 360 -6.35 -6.95 1.72
CA VAL A 360 -6.14 -7.30 0.31
C VAL A 360 -5.10 -8.41 0.27
N GLY A 361 -5.51 -9.55 -0.26
CA GLY A 361 -4.64 -10.72 -0.42
C GLY A 361 -3.43 -10.43 -1.30
N VAL A 362 -2.38 -11.24 -1.15
CA VAL A 362 -1.24 -11.21 -2.05
C VAL A 362 -1.70 -11.49 -3.49
N GLY A 363 -1.06 -10.82 -4.46
CA GLY A 363 -1.29 -11.08 -5.87
C GLY A 363 -0.54 -12.32 -6.36
N ASP A 364 -0.70 -12.61 -7.64
CA ASP A 364 0.10 -13.65 -8.28
C ASP A 364 1.59 -13.27 -8.33
N ARG A 365 2.43 -14.29 -8.16
CA ARG A 365 3.89 -14.19 -8.14
C ARG A 365 4.48 -15.49 -8.61
N GLU A 366 5.36 -15.41 -9.60
CA GLU A 366 6.00 -16.59 -10.15
C GLU A 366 7.31 -16.94 -9.42
N TYR A 367 7.68 -18.20 -9.54
CA TYR A 367 9.05 -18.66 -9.40
C TYR A 367 9.45 -19.44 -10.66
N ARG A 368 10.75 -19.71 -10.82
CA ARG A 368 11.20 -20.65 -11.85
C ARG A 368 11.41 -22.01 -11.22
N ASP A 369 10.78 -23.03 -11.78
CA ASP A 369 10.98 -24.42 -11.37
C ASP A 369 12.37 -24.95 -11.76
N GLU A 370 12.63 -26.23 -11.47
CA GLU A 370 13.93 -26.88 -11.75
C GLU A 370 14.28 -26.93 -13.25
N ASP A 371 13.26 -26.87 -14.11
CA ASP A 371 13.34 -26.90 -15.56
C ASP A 371 13.30 -25.48 -16.17
N GLY A 372 13.25 -24.45 -15.32
CA GLY A 372 13.28 -23.04 -15.70
C GLY A 372 11.91 -22.47 -16.12
N ASN A 373 10.84 -23.26 -16.07
CA ASN A 373 9.50 -22.79 -16.42
C ASN A 373 8.96 -21.88 -15.32
N LEU A 374 8.19 -20.87 -15.73
CA LEU A 374 7.49 -19.99 -14.80
C LEU A 374 6.24 -20.71 -14.29
N ARG A 375 6.09 -20.74 -12.96
CA ARG A 375 4.88 -21.23 -12.29
C ARG A 375 4.51 -20.32 -11.14
N THR A 376 3.21 -20.15 -10.90
CA THR A 376 2.72 -19.49 -9.69
C THR A 376 3.32 -20.16 -8.49
N MET A 377 3.96 -19.36 -7.62
CA MET A 377 4.63 -19.84 -6.44
C MET A 377 3.62 -20.54 -5.51
N PRO A 378 3.81 -21.83 -5.15
CA PRO A 378 2.85 -22.58 -4.35
C PRO A 378 2.51 -21.90 -3.00
N GLY A 379 3.51 -21.26 -2.37
CA GLY A 379 3.32 -20.50 -1.15
C GLY A 379 2.35 -19.32 -1.26
N VAL A 380 2.11 -18.76 -2.45
CA VAL A 380 1.11 -17.69 -2.67
C VAL A 380 -0.29 -18.21 -2.37
N LYS A 381 -0.65 -19.39 -2.92
CA LYS A 381 -1.97 -20.00 -2.70
C LYS A 381 -2.22 -20.30 -1.22
N ASN A 382 -1.21 -20.82 -0.53
CA ASN A 382 -1.30 -21.04 0.92
C ASN A 382 -1.42 -19.72 1.69
N LEU A 383 -0.61 -18.71 1.36
CA LEU A 383 -0.65 -17.41 2.02
C LEU A 383 -2.03 -16.75 1.92
N ILE A 384 -2.68 -16.82 0.75
CA ILE A 384 -4.04 -16.32 0.53
C ILE A 384 -5.03 -16.95 1.54
N ARG A 385 -4.99 -18.28 1.74
CA ARG A 385 -5.83 -18.95 2.75
C ARG A 385 -5.57 -18.42 4.16
N TYR A 386 -4.31 -18.15 4.52
CA TYR A 386 -3.96 -17.57 5.82
C TYR A 386 -4.41 -16.10 5.95
N GLN A 387 -4.43 -15.33 4.86
CA GLN A 387 -4.93 -13.95 4.83
C GLN A 387 -6.46 -13.89 4.91
N GLN A 388 -7.16 -14.82 4.26
CA GLN A 388 -8.60 -15.00 4.41
C GLN A 388 -8.96 -15.45 5.83
N ALA A 389 -8.20 -16.38 6.41
CA ALA A 389 -8.37 -16.77 7.81
C ALA A 389 -8.07 -15.61 8.79
N LEU A 390 -7.07 -14.77 8.52
CA LEU A 390 -6.82 -13.54 9.27
C LEU A 390 -8.06 -12.64 9.25
N ALA A 391 -8.68 -12.43 8.09
CA ALA A 391 -9.88 -11.62 7.96
C ALA A 391 -11.06 -12.23 8.73
N ALA A 392 -11.25 -13.55 8.61
CA ALA A 392 -12.29 -14.27 9.33
C ALA A 392 -12.14 -14.20 10.85
N GLU A 393 -10.94 -14.49 11.37
CA GLU A 393 -10.63 -14.50 12.81
C GLU A 393 -10.68 -13.10 13.43
N THR A 394 -10.42 -12.07 12.62
CA THR A 394 -10.50 -10.68 13.06
C THR A 394 -11.81 -10.01 12.70
N HIS A 395 -12.76 -10.69 12.05
CA HIS A 395 -14.04 -10.11 11.59
C HIS A 395 -13.89 -8.89 10.68
N THR A 396 -12.98 -8.95 9.70
CA THR A 396 -12.77 -7.89 8.70
C THR A 396 -13.17 -8.33 7.31
N ALA A 397 -13.19 -7.39 6.37
CA ALA A 397 -13.37 -7.71 4.97
C ALA A 397 -12.08 -8.26 4.35
N PHE A 398 -12.21 -9.13 3.36
CA PHE A 398 -11.12 -9.71 2.57
C PHE A 398 -11.39 -9.57 1.07
N TRP A 399 -10.36 -9.19 0.31
CA TRP A 399 -10.40 -9.20 -1.15
C TRP A 399 -9.28 -10.05 -1.72
N ASN A 400 -9.63 -11.07 -2.50
CA ASN A 400 -8.67 -11.97 -3.12
C ASN A 400 -8.08 -11.34 -4.40
N MET A 401 -6.99 -10.57 -4.25
CA MET A 401 -6.35 -9.93 -5.40
C MET A 401 -5.78 -10.94 -6.40
N TYR A 402 -5.31 -12.10 -5.95
CA TYR A 402 -4.81 -13.16 -6.84
C TYR A 402 -5.89 -13.65 -7.81
N GLU A 403 -7.09 -13.95 -7.31
CA GLU A 403 -8.23 -14.30 -8.18
C GLU A 403 -8.64 -13.12 -9.06
N ALA A 404 -8.64 -11.91 -8.52
CA ALA A 404 -8.98 -10.70 -9.28
C ALA A 404 -8.00 -10.41 -10.43
N MET A 405 -6.73 -10.84 -10.30
CA MET A 405 -5.74 -10.76 -11.38
C MET A 405 -6.01 -11.79 -12.50
N GLY A 406 -6.75 -12.85 -12.22
CA GLY A 406 -6.96 -13.99 -13.12
C GLY A 406 -6.43 -15.32 -12.59
N GLY A 407 -5.82 -15.33 -11.40
CA GLY A 407 -5.30 -16.54 -10.77
C GLY A 407 -3.92 -16.95 -11.29
N GLU A 408 -3.75 -18.24 -11.58
CA GLU A 408 -2.47 -18.87 -11.92
C GLU A 408 -1.89 -18.31 -13.23
N GLY A 409 -0.63 -17.87 -13.18
CA GLY A 409 0.09 -17.27 -14.30
C GLY A 409 -0.39 -15.86 -14.68
N SER A 410 -1.33 -15.27 -13.94
CA SER A 410 -1.86 -13.94 -14.27
C SER A 410 -0.78 -12.85 -14.27
N ILE A 411 0.24 -12.94 -13.42
CA ILE A 411 1.35 -11.97 -13.47
C ILE A 411 2.22 -12.15 -14.73
N VAL A 412 2.33 -13.37 -15.27
CA VAL A 412 2.99 -13.64 -16.56
C VAL A 412 2.21 -12.99 -17.69
N ASP A 413 0.88 -13.14 -17.69
CA ASP A 413 0.01 -12.47 -18.66
C ASP A 413 0.17 -10.95 -18.59
N MET A 414 0.27 -10.39 -17.39
CA MET A 414 0.53 -8.96 -17.19
C MET A 414 1.94 -8.54 -17.66
N VAL A 415 2.96 -9.38 -17.57
CA VAL A 415 4.29 -9.10 -18.14
C VAL A 415 4.22 -9.11 -19.67
N ASN A 416 3.56 -10.12 -20.24
CA ASN A 416 3.47 -10.37 -21.68
C ASN A 416 2.47 -9.46 -22.41
N SER A 417 1.59 -8.77 -21.67
CA SER A 417 0.64 -7.84 -22.25
C SER A 417 1.33 -6.74 -23.05
N LYS A 418 0.65 -6.21 -24.08
CA LYS A 418 1.16 -5.11 -24.91
C LYS A 418 0.20 -3.92 -24.82
N PRO A 419 0.56 -2.84 -24.10
CA PRO A 419 1.80 -2.63 -23.35
C PRO A 419 1.89 -3.47 -22.06
N SER A 420 3.11 -3.72 -21.59
CA SER A 420 3.35 -4.52 -20.39
C SER A 420 2.82 -3.82 -19.14
N MET A 421 2.21 -4.60 -18.24
CA MET A 421 1.60 -4.17 -16.98
C MET A 421 2.39 -4.59 -15.73
N ALA A 422 3.36 -5.48 -15.86
CA ALA A 422 4.25 -5.92 -14.78
C ALA A 422 5.72 -5.93 -15.21
N ASN A 423 6.63 -6.07 -14.25
CA ASN A 423 8.07 -6.15 -14.48
C ASN A 423 8.49 -7.61 -14.74
N TYR A 424 9.59 -7.80 -15.46
CA TYR A 424 10.17 -9.14 -15.76
C TYR A 424 10.70 -9.89 -14.52
N ASP A 425 10.49 -9.37 -13.32
CA ASP A 425 10.68 -10.13 -12.08
C ASP A 425 9.46 -10.98 -11.71
N TYR A 426 8.38 -10.92 -12.51
CA TYR A 426 7.14 -11.66 -12.35
C TYR A 426 6.56 -11.56 -10.93
N THR A 427 6.78 -10.39 -10.31
CA THR A 427 6.40 -10.10 -8.92
C THR A 427 5.81 -8.69 -8.83
N HIS A 428 6.46 -7.69 -9.41
CA HIS A 428 6.07 -6.29 -9.25
C HIS A 428 5.30 -5.78 -10.47
N ILE A 429 4.12 -5.21 -10.23
CA ILE A 429 3.38 -4.46 -11.24
C ILE A 429 4.05 -3.11 -11.55
N ASN A 430 3.84 -2.60 -12.76
CA ASN A 430 4.17 -1.22 -13.11
C ASN A 430 2.92 -0.33 -13.04
N PHE A 431 3.06 0.98 -13.28
CA PHE A 431 1.96 1.94 -13.24
C PHE A 431 0.73 1.56 -14.10
N ARG A 432 0.91 0.85 -15.22
CA ARG A 432 -0.21 0.36 -16.05
C ARG A 432 -0.94 -0.80 -15.37
N GLY A 433 -0.20 -1.74 -14.78
CA GLY A 433 -0.79 -2.82 -13.98
C GLY A 433 -1.48 -2.29 -12.73
N GLY A 434 -0.89 -1.29 -12.07
CA GLY A 434 -1.51 -0.60 -10.95
C GLY A 434 -2.85 0.04 -11.32
N LYS A 435 -2.92 0.71 -12.47
CA LYS A 435 -4.19 1.24 -13.02
C LYS A 435 -5.21 0.13 -13.29
N HIS A 436 -4.79 -0.98 -13.88
CA HIS A 436 -5.67 -2.12 -14.17
C HIS A 436 -6.29 -2.69 -12.88
N LEU A 437 -5.45 -3.04 -11.90
CA LEU A 437 -5.91 -3.62 -10.62
C LEU A 437 -6.69 -2.62 -9.76
N ALA A 438 -6.33 -1.34 -9.80
CA ALA A 438 -7.12 -0.28 -9.19
C ALA A 438 -8.54 -0.21 -9.77
N GLY A 439 -8.70 -0.46 -11.08
CA GLY A 439 -9.99 -0.50 -11.76
C GLY A 439 -10.87 -1.61 -11.22
N ILE A 440 -10.30 -2.82 -11.12
CA ILE A 440 -11.01 -3.98 -10.57
C ILE A 440 -11.41 -3.71 -9.11
N LEU A 441 -10.49 -3.23 -8.27
CA LEU A 441 -10.80 -2.91 -6.87
C LEU A 441 -11.87 -1.82 -6.75
N PHE A 442 -11.83 -0.79 -7.60
CA PHE A 442 -12.86 0.25 -7.63
C PHE A 442 -14.23 -0.32 -7.96
N GLU A 443 -14.33 -1.13 -9.03
CA GLU A 443 -15.59 -1.78 -9.42
C GLU A 443 -16.13 -2.67 -8.30
N THR A 444 -15.26 -3.45 -7.65
CA THR A 444 -15.64 -4.30 -6.51
C THR A 444 -16.16 -3.48 -5.34
N LEU A 445 -15.51 -2.37 -4.99
CA LEU A 445 -15.97 -1.48 -3.92
C LEU A 445 -17.33 -0.85 -4.26
N MET A 446 -17.55 -0.46 -5.53
CA MET A 446 -18.82 0.13 -5.97
C MET A 446 -19.95 -0.90 -5.95
N TYR A 447 -19.67 -2.13 -6.40
CA TYR A 447 -20.63 -3.22 -6.32
C TYR A 447 -21.01 -3.54 -4.88
N GLY A 448 -20.04 -3.64 -3.97
CA GLY A 448 -20.35 -3.89 -2.55
C GLY A 448 -21.15 -2.75 -1.90
N MET A 449 -20.92 -1.50 -2.32
CA MET A 449 -21.75 -0.37 -1.89
C MET A 449 -23.20 -0.51 -2.38
N GLU A 450 -23.40 -0.88 -3.65
CA GLU A 450 -24.74 -1.12 -4.22
C GLU A 450 -25.48 -2.23 -3.46
N GLN A 451 -24.81 -3.35 -3.14
CA GLN A 451 -25.41 -4.42 -2.33
C GLN A 451 -25.75 -3.96 -0.92
N TYR A 452 -24.88 -3.14 -0.31
CA TYR A 452 -25.15 -2.55 1.00
C TYR A 452 -26.41 -1.65 0.97
N GLU A 453 -26.58 -0.81 -0.05
CA GLU A 453 -27.76 0.04 -0.22
C GLU A 453 -29.04 -0.79 -0.39
N LYS A 454 -29.01 -1.85 -1.21
CA LYS A 454 -30.15 -2.77 -1.40
C LYS A 454 -30.55 -3.47 -0.11
N ARG A 455 -29.57 -4.01 0.62
CA ARG A 455 -29.81 -4.64 1.93
C ARG A 455 -30.41 -3.65 2.92
N LYS A 456 -29.89 -2.43 2.97
CA LYS A 456 -30.41 -1.39 3.86
C LYS A 456 -31.86 -1.02 3.54
N ALA A 457 -32.21 -0.91 2.25
CA ALA A 457 -33.58 -0.65 1.82
C ALA A 457 -34.53 -1.78 2.24
N TYR A 458 -34.13 -3.04 2.01
CA TYR A 458 -34.91 -4.23 2.41
C TYR A 458 -35.09 -4.34 3.93
N GLU A 459 -34.08 -3.99 4.74
CA GLU A 459 -34.17 -4.00 6.21
C GLU A 459 -35.06 -2.86 6.77
N THR A 460 -35.39 -1.85 5.96
CA THR A 460 -36.25 -0.72 6.35
C THR A 460 -37.70 -0.82 5.89
N GLU A 461 -38.01 -1.78 5.01
CA GLU A 461 -39.38 -2.21 4.67
C GLU A 461 -39.90 -3.20 5.72
#